data_AF-A0A357FXB3-F1
#
_entry.id   AF-A0A357FXB3-F1
#
_cell.length_a   1.000
_cell.length_b   1.000
_cell.length_c   1.000
_cell.angle_alpha   90.00
_cell.angle_beta   90.00
_cell.angle_gamma   90.00
#
_symmetry.space_group_name_H-M   'P 1'
#
loop_
_entity.id
_entity.type
_entity.pdbx_description
1 polymer ?
#
loop_
_entity_poly.entity_id
_entity_poly.type
_entity_poly.pdbx_seq_one_letter_code
_entity_poly.pdbx_strand_id
1 'polypeptide(L)'
;GAIVTDVGSVKQSVVDALRPSLPSSVHLIPAHPIAGTEFSGPEAGFAELFHGRWAIITPLPDSSIKAVEKITALWQGLGSTIEIMDPQHHDLVLGITSHLPHLIAYTIVGTATDLEDDVKSEVLKFSASGFRDFTRIAASDPTMWRDV
;
A
#
# COMPACT_ATOMS: atom_id res chain seq x y z
N GLY A 1 -0.32 12.33 -24.67
CA GLY A 1 -1.35 13.26 -24.17
C GLY A 1 -1.14 13.44 -22.68
N ALA A 2 -2.20 13.32 -21.88
CA ALA A 2 -2.10 13.32 -20.42
C ALA A 2 -1.46 12.03 -19.88
N ILE A 3 -0.93 12.08 -18.65
CA ILE A 3 -0.47 10.92 -17.90
C ILE A 3 -1.43 10.74 -16.72
N VAL A 4 -1.91 9.52 -16.51
CA VAL A 4 -2.69 9.11 -15.34
C VAL A 4 -1.81 8.17 -14.52
N THR A 5 -1.73 8.42 -13.22
CA THR A 5 -1.02 7.59 -12.24
C THR A 5 -1.92 7.41 -11.02
N ASP A 6 -1.57 6.48 -10.15
CA ASP A 6 -2.27 6.19 -8.91
C ASP A 6 -1.27 6.02 -7.75
N VAL A 7 -1.79 5.74 -6.56
CA VAL A 7 -1.01 5.48 -5.36
C VAL A 7 -1.53 4.24 -4.60
N GLY A 8 -2.34 3.41 -5.23
CA GLY A 8 -3.02 2.29 -4.57
C GLY A 8 -2.04 1.24 -4.05
N SER A 9 -2.49 0.34 -3.16
CA SER A 9 -1.65 -0.73 -2.63
C SER A 9 -1.66 -2.02 -3.46
N VAL A 10 -2.60 -2.14 -4.41
CA VAL A 10 -2.70 -3.21 -5.41
C VAL A 10 -2.65 -2.61 -6.82
N LYS A 11 -2.12 -3.32 -7.81
CA LYS A 11 -1.86 -2.76 -9.15
C LYS A 11 -2.69 -3.41 -10.24
N GLN A 12 -2.82 -4.73 -10.27
CA GLN A 12 -3.48 -5.40 -11.39
C GLN A 12 -4.96 -5.03 -11.49
N SER A 13 -5.68 -4.98 -10.36
CA SER A 13 -7.09 -4.57 -10.32
C SER A 13 -7.30 -3.12 -10.76
N VAL A 14 -6.38 -2.22 -10.39
CA VAL A 14 -6.40 -0.81 -10.82
C VAL A 14 -6.19 -0.71 -12.33
N VAL A 15 -5.24 -1.46 -12.87
CA VAL A 15 -4.99 -1.53 -14.32
C VAL A 15 -6.24 -2.01 -15.06
N ASP A 16 -6.84 -3.10 -14.59
CA ASP A 16 -8.02 -3.70 -15.23
C ASP A 16 -9.24 -2.77 -15.19
N ALA A 17 -9.40 -1.99 -14.12
CA ALA A 17 -10.48 -1.03 -13.98
C ALA A 17 -10.29 0.23 -14.85
N LEU A 18 -9.06 0.76 -14.90
CA LEU A 18 -8.79 2.04 -15.57
C LEU A 18 -8.55 1.88 -17.07
N ARG A 19 -7.76 0.88 -17.48
CA ARG A 19 -7.29 0.74 -18.87
C ARG A 19 -8.42 0.75 -19.92
N PRO A 20 -9.56 0.05 -19.74
CA PRO A 20 -10.63 0.05 -20.73
C PRO A 20 -11.32 1.40 -20.92
N SER A 21 -11.25 2.27 -19.90
CA SER A 21 -11.94 3.55 -19.87
C SER A 21 -11.08 4.73 -20.37
N LEU A 22 -9.77 4.51 -20.54
CA LEU A 22 -8.83 5.57 -20.92
C LEU A 22 -8.70 5.69 -22.45
N PRO A 23 -8.74 6.93 -23.00
CA PRO A 23 -8.45 7.16 -24.42
C PRO A 23 -7.02 6.75 -24.77
N SER A 24 -6.79 6.33 -26.02
CA SER A 24 -5.45 5.94 -26.51
C SER A 24 -4.39 7.05 -26.44
N SER A 25 -4.81 8.32 -26.36
CA SER A 25 -3.92 9.46 -26.17
C SER A 25 -3.43 9.66 -24.73
N VAL A 26 -3.97 8.91 -23.76
CA VAL A 26 -3.64 8.98 -22.34
C VAL A 26 -2.69 7.84 -21.97
N HIS A 27 -1.66 8.16 -21.20
CA HIS A 27 -0.69 7.17 -20.73
C HIS A 27 -1.01 6.81 -19.27
N LEU A 28 -1.40 5.55 -19.02
CA LEU A 28 -1.56 5.03 -17.66
C LEU A 28 -0.21 4.50 -17.16
N ILE A 29 0.29 5.09 -16.08
CA ILE A 29 1.56 4.73 -15.42
C ILE A 29 1.27 4.54 -13.93
N PRO A 30 0.80 3.36 -13.49
CA PRO A 30 0.43 3.11 -12.10
C PRO A 30 1.66 3.11 -11.18
N ALA A 31 1.46 3.53 -9.93
CA ALA A 31 2.51 3.60 -8.93
C ALA A 31 2.03 3.22 -7.52
N HIS A 32 2.97 2.87 -6.65
CA HIS A 32 2.72 2.58 -5.24
C HIS A 32 3.87 3.17 -4.40
N PRO A 33 3.68 4.34 -3.77
CA PRO A 33 4.60 4.79 -2.74
C PRO A 33 4.45 3.89 -1.51
N ILE A 34 5.51 3.19 -1.13
CA ILE A 34 5.57 2.37 0.08
C ILE A 34 5.82 3.30 1.27
N ALA A 35 4.81 4.11 1.55
CA ALA A 35 4.81 5.13 2.58
C ALA A 35 3.40 5.23 3.15
N GLY A 36 3.31 5.33 4.47
CA GLY A 36 2.05 5.44 5.17
C GLY A 36 2.31 5.66 6.65
N THR A 37 1.28 6.15 7.33
CA THR A 37 1.22 6.23 8.79
C THR A 37 -0.03 5.49 9.25
N GLU A 38 -0.15 5.25 10.54
CA GLU A 38 -1.38 4.77 11.17
C GLU A 38 -2.54 5.78 11.09
N PHE A 39 -2.27 7.02 10.65
CA PHE A 39 -3.27 8.08 10.50
C PHE A 39 -3.74 8.20 9.04
N SER A 40 -5.02 8.51 8.88
CA SER A 40 -5.68 8.72 7.59
C SER A 40 -6.22 10.15 7.47
N GLY A 41 -6.43 10.59 6.24
CA GLY A 41 -6.95 11.93 5.91
C GLY A 41 -5.87 12.90 5.44
N PRO A 42 -6.25 13.99 4.75
CA PRO A 42 -5.28 14.96 4.20
C PRO A 42 -4.44 15.66 5.28
N GLU A 43 -4.96 15.78 6.49
CA GLU A 43 -4.29 16.38 7.65
C GLU A 43 -3.12 15.52 8.17
N ALA A 44 -3.10 14.22 7.85
CA ALA A 44 -2.01 13.32 8.18
C ALA A 44 -0.84 13.42 7.18
N GLY A 45 -1.00 14.18 6.10
CA GLY A 45 0.04 14.39 5.09
C GLY A 45 1.10 15.39 5.56
N PHE A 46 2.38 15.09 5.27
CA PHE A 46 3.51 15.99 5.51
C PHE A 46 4.53 15.88 4.36
N ALA A 47 5.33 16.93 4.15
CA ALA A 47 6.16 17.06 2.96
C ALA A 47 7.20 15.94 2.82
N GLU A 48 7.72 15.46 3.94
CA GLU A 48 8.76 14.45 4.02
C GLU A 48 8.22 13.01 4.00
N LEU A 49 6.91 12.81 3.82
CA LEU A 49 6.26 11.49 3.91
C LEU A 49 6.93 10.43 3.03
N PHE A 50 7.42 10.84 1.86
CA PHE A 50 8.01 9.95 0.85
C PHE A 50 9.55 9.92 0.86
N HIS A 51 10.21 10.71 1.72
CA HIS A 51 11.67 10.79 1.79
C HIS A 51 12.29 9.45 2.23
N GLY A 52 13.21 8.93 1.41
CA GLY A 52 13.89 7.65 1.67
C GLY A 52 12.96 6.43 1.62
N ARG A 53 11.71 6.60 1.18
CA ARG A 53 10.75 5.52 0.98
C ARG A 53 10.82 5.01 -0.45
N TRP A 54 10.38 3.78 -0.66
CA TRP A 54 10.27 3.24 -2.00
C TRP A 54 9.03 3.80 -2.70
N ALA A 55 9.13 4.08 -3.99
CA ALA A 55 7.99 4.26 -4.87
C ALA A 55 8.13 3.26 -6.03
N ILE A 56 7.21 2.31 -6.10
CA ILE A 56 7.21 1.28 -7.12
C ILE A 56 6.39 1.77 -8.30
N ILE A 57 6.97 1.77 -9.49
CA ILE A 57 6.28 2.13 -10.73
C ILE A 57 6.02 0.84 -11.51
N THR A 58 4.79 0.67 -12.00
CA THR A 58 4.37 -0.57 -12.68
C THR A 58 3.94 -0.33 -14.11
N PRO A 59 4.89 -0.04 -15.03
CA PRO A 59 4.56 0.23 -16.41
C PRO A 59 3.93 -1.00 -17.09
N LEU A 60 2.94 -0.74 -17.93
CA LEU A 60 2.34 -1.73 -18.83
C LEU A 60 3.25 -1.99 -20.05
N PRO A 61 3.12 -3.14 -20.75
CA PRO A 61 3.96 -3.49 -21.90
C PRO A 61 4.03 -2.43 -23.01
N ASP A 62 2.96 -1.66 -23.19
CA ASP A 62 2.81 -0.59 -24.19
C ASP A 62 3.01 0.82 -23.61
N SER A 63 3.56 0.93 -22.40
CA SER A 63 3.78 2.23 -21.75
C SER A 63 4.77 3.09 -22.51
N SER A 64 4.47 4.38 -22.60
CA SER A 64 5.42 5.35 -23.14
C SER A 64 6.60 5.51 -22.20
N ILE A 65 7.82 5.27 -22.70
CA ILE A 65 9.07 5.49 -21.95
C ILE A 65 9.13 6.90 -21.36
N LYS A 66 8.75 7.91 -22.15
CA LYS A 66 8.72 9.32 -21.69
C LYS A 66 7.72 9.56 -20.56
N ALA A 67 6.62 8.81 -20.52
CA ALA A 67 5.64 8.92 -19.43
C ALA A 67 6.17 8.24 -18.16
N VAL A 68 6.81 7.08 -18.29
CA VAL A 68 7.51 6.41 -17.17
C VAL A 68 8.57 7.32 -16.59
N GLU A 69 9.46 7.88 -17.41
CA GLU A 69 10.52 8.81 -16.96
C GLU A 69 9.97 10.01 -16.19
N LYS A 70 8.82 10.56 -16.61
CA LYS A 70 8.17 11.67 -15.91
C LYS A 70 7.65 11.27 -14.53
N ILE A 71 7.04 10.09 -14.40
CA ILE A 71 6.55 9.59 -13.11
C ILE A 71 7.73 9.19 -12.21
N THR A 72 8.79 8.61 -12.76
CA THR A 72 10.06 8.37 -12.06
C THR A 72 10.63 9.66 -11.49
N ALA A 73 10.76 10.70 -12.32
CA ALA A 73 11.30 12.00 -11.89
C ALA A 73 10.42 12.67 -10.84
N LEU A 74 9.09 12.53 -10.93
CA LEU A 74 8.15 13.01 -9.92
C LEU A 74 8.46 12.39 -8.55
N TRP A 75 8.50 11.06 -8.45
CA TRP A 75 8.74 10.36 -7.20
C TRP A 75 10.15 10.57 -6.65
N GLN A 76 11.16 10.65 -7.52
CA GLN A 76 12.52 11.03 -7.10
C GLN A 76 12.58 12.46 -6.56
N GLY A 77 11.84 13.39 -7.17
CA GLY A 77 11.71 14.76 -6.69
C GLY A 77 11.04 14.87 -5.32
N LEU A 78 10.19 13.88 -4.98
CA LEU A 78 9.61 13.69 -3.65
C LEU A 78 10.51 12.89 -2.70
N GLY A 79 11.77 12.64 -3.06
CA GLY A 79 12.77 11.98 -2.22
C GLY A 79 12.64 10.46 -2.13
N SER A 80 11.83 9.82 -2.98
CA SER A 80 11.68 8.36 -3.00
C SER A 80 12.79 7.66 -3.79
N THR A 81 13.11 6.43 -3.37
CA THR A 81 13.88 5.47 -4.16
C THR A 81 12.94 4.74 -5.10
N ILE A 82 13.30 4.60 -6.38
CA ILE A 82 12.41 4.01 -7.39
C ILE A 82 12.72 2.54 -7.60
N GLU A 83 11.67 1.74 -7.67
CA GLU A 83 11.70 0.37 -8.16
C GLU A 83 10.71 0.21 -9.32
N ILE A 84 11.03 -0.64 -10.30
CA ILE A 84 10.18 -0.88 -11.46
C ILE A 84 9.91 -2.38 -11.58
N MET A 85 8.64 -2.76 -11.61
CA MET A 85 8.22 -4.15 -11.77
C MET A 85 6.89 -4.25 -12.53
N ASP A 86 6.52 -5.42 -13.01
CA ASP A 86 5.19 -5.63 -13.58
C ASP A 86 4.09 -5.61 -12.51
N PRO A 87 2.84 -5.23 -12.86
CA PRO A 87 1.73 -5.18 -11.91
C PRO A 87 1.47 -6.50 -11.15
N GLN A 88 1.66 -7.63 -11.80
CA GLN A 88 1.37 -8.95 -11.22
C GLN A 88 2.45 -9.36 -10.22
N HIS A 89 3.71 -9.13 -10.56
CA HIS A 89 4.82 -9.34 -9.65
C HIS A 89 4.74 -8.41 -8.44
N HIS A 90 4.35 -7.15 -8.64
CA HIS A 90 4.06 -6.24 -7.52
C HIS A 90 3.05 -6.85 -6.55
N ASP A 91 1.88 -7.27 -7.06
CA ASP A 91 0.82 -7.78 -6.19
C ASP A 91 1.22 -9.08 -5.49
N LEU A 92 2.05 -9.92 -6.13
CA LEU A 92 2.62 -11.11 -5.49
C LEU A 92 3.60 -10.74 -4.35
N VAL A 93 4.54 -9.82 -4.61
CA VAL A 93 5.54 -9.41 -3.62
C VAL A 93 4.87 -8.73 -2.43
N LEU A 94 3.95 -7.78 -2.68
CA LEU A 94 3.26 -7.05 -1.62
C LEU A 94 2.21 -7.92 -0.91
N GLY A 95 1.62 -8.89 -1.63
CA GLY A 95 0.77 -9.91 -1.02
C GLY A 95 1.49 -10.68 0.09
N ILE A 96 2.75 -11.07 -0.14
CA ILE A 96 3.55 -11.82 0.84
C ILE A 96 4.15 -10.90 1.91
N THR A 97 4.71 -9.76 1.50
CA THR A 97 5.50 -8.90 2.38
C THR A 97 4.68 -7.89 3.18
N SER A 98 3.43 -7.64 2.78
CA SER A 98 2.55 -6.64 3.39
C SER A 98 1.16 -7.19 3.72
N HIS A 99 0.44 -7.75 2.74
CA HIS A 99 -0.99 -8.04 2.92
C HIS A 99 -1.24 -9.24 3.85
N LEU A 100 -0.51 -10.35 3.64
CA LEU A 100 -0.60 -11.53 4.49
C LEU A 100 -0.23 -11.21 5.96
N PRO A 101 0.85 -10.46 6.26
CA PRO A 101 1.13 -9.98 7.62
C PRO A 101 -0.04 -9.20 8.26
N HIS A 102 -0.73 -8.33 7.52
CA HIS A 102 -1.88 -7.60 8.05
C HIS A 102 -3.07 -8.52 8.33
N LEU A 103 -3.39 -9.46 7.42
CA LEU A 103 -4.44 -10.45 7.65
C LEU A 103 -4.19 -11.28 8.93
N ILE A 104 -2.94 -11.73 9.12
CA ILE A 104 -2.53 -12.47 10.32
C ILE A 104 -2.69 -11.58 11.57
N ALA A 105 -2.25 -10.32 11.51
CA ALA A 105 -2.39 -9.37 12.60
C ALA A 105 -3.86 -9.17 13.02
N TYR A 106 -4.75 -8.91 12.06
CA TYR A 106 -6.18 -8.75 12.31
C TYR A 106 -6.79 -10.02 12.92
N THR A 107 -6.40 -11.20 12.45
CA THR A 107 -6.93 -12.48 12.96
C THR A 107 -6.48 -12.75 14.40
N ILE A 108 -5.20 -12.47 14.72
CA ILE A 108 -4.65 -12.65 16.07
C ILE A 108 -5.36 -11.70 17.05
N VAL A 109 -5.50 -10.42 16.68
CA VAL A 109 -6.17 -9.42 17.53
C VAL A 109 -7.66 -9.75 17.68
N GLY A 110 -8.33 -10.15 16.60
CA GLY A 110 -9.73 -10.59 16.60
C GLY A 110 -9.97 -11.76 17.56
N THR A 111 -9.08 -12.77 17.52
CA THR A 111 -9.17 -13.93 18.43
C THR A 111 -9.09 -13.50 19.89
N ALA A 112 -8.24 -12.52 20.23
CA ALA A 112 -8.14 -12.00 21.59
C ALA A 112 -9.38 -11.19 22.01
N THR A 113 -10.00 -10.44 21.09
CA THR A 113 -11.23 -9.67 21.37
C THR A 113 -12.49 -10.53 21.48
N ASP A 114 -12.45 -11.78 21.03
CA ASP A 114 -13.58 -12.72 21.13
C ASP A 114 -13.54 -13.55 22.42
N LEU A 115 -12.52 -13.39 23.27
CA LEU A 115 -12.43 -14.07 24.57
C LEU A 115 -13.38 -13.47 25.62
N GLU A 116 -13.69 -14.23 26.67
CA GLU A 116 -14.43 -13.73 27.84
C GLU A 116 -13.65 -12.58 28.54
N ASP A 117 -14.38 -11.69 29.22
CA ASP A 117 -13.83 -10.41 29.70
C ASP A 117 -12.71 -10.55 30.73
N ASP A 118 -12.75 -11.60 31.55
CA ASP A 118 -11.69 -11.95 32.48
C ASP A 118 -10.40 -12.37 31.76
N VAL A 119 -10.53 -13.23 30.74
CA VAL A 119 -9.40 -13.71 29.91
C VAL A 119 -8.79 -12.59 29.06
N LYS A 120 -9.60 -11.66 28.52
CA LYS A 120 -9.13 -10.47 27.78
C LYS A 120 -8.15 -9.63 28.58
N SER A 121 -8.46 -9.40 29.86
CA SER A 121 -7.64 -8.58 30.73
C SER A 121 -6.25 -9.22 30.97
N GLU A 122 -6.21 -10.54 31.06
CA GLU A 122 -4.97 -11.31 31.19
C GLU A 122 -4.17 -11.32 29.90
N VAL A 123 -4.83 -11.48 28.75
CA VAL A 123 -4.16 -11.41 27.44
C VAL A 123 -3.46 -10.07 27.26
N LEU A 124 -4.13 -8.95 27.56
CA LEU A 124 -3.50 -7.61 27.50
C LEU A 124 -2.35 -7.47 28.52
N LYS A 125 -2.52 -7.99 29.73
CA LYS A 125 -1.51 -7.92 30.80
C LYS A 125 -0.25 -8.73 30.49
N PHE A 126 -0.40 -9.90 29.87
CA PHE A 126 0.71 -10.79 29.50
C PHE A 126 1.18 -10.61 28.06
N SER A 127 0.60 -9.67 27.31
CA SER A 127 1.03 -9.32 25.95
C SER A 127 2.48 -8.81 25.96
N ALA A 128 3.38 -9.67 25.48
CA ALA A 128 4.76 -9.32 25.20
C ALA A 128 4.87 -8.46 23.93
N SER A 129 6.09 -8.02 23.60
CA SER A 129 6.38 -7.16 22.43
C SER A 129 5.78 -7.69 21.13
N GLY A 130 5.83 -9.00 20.88
CA GLY A 130 5.29 -9.60 19.66
C GLY A 130 3.79 -9.37 19.47
N PHE A 131 2.98 -9.53 20.51
CA PHE A 131 1.52 -9.26 20.41
C PHE A 131 1.25 -7.76 20.23
N ARG A 132 2.03 -6.90 20.89
CA ARG A 132 1.92 -5.44 20.75
C ARG A 132 2.25 -4.97 19.32
N ASP A 133 3.23 -5.61 18.68
CA ASP A 133 3.57 -5.31 17.29
C ASP A 133 2.42 -5.67 16.34
N PHE A 134 1.73 -6.80 16.58
CA PHE A 134 0.52 -7.15 15.82
C PHE A 134 -0.64 -6.18 16.09
N THR A 135 -0.85 -5.74 17.34
CA THR A 135 -1.90 -4.75 17.63
C THR A 135 -1.67 -3.42 16.90
N ARG A 136 -0.41 -3.03 16.67
CA ARG A 136 -0.08 -1.82 15.91
C ARG A 136 -0.43 -1.99 14.43
N ILE A 137 -0.12 -3.14 13.85
CA ILE A 137 -0.45 -3.46 12.44
C ILE A 137 -1.98 -3.52 12.24
N ALA A 138 -2.69 -4.15 13.17
CA ALA A 138 -4.15 -4.26 13.16
C ALA A 138 -4.89 -2.96 13.49
N ALA A 139 -4.19 -1.90 13.92
CA ALA A 139 -4.78 -0.57 14.13
C ALA A 139 -4.91 0.24 12.81
N SER A 140 -4.44 -0.31 11.69
CA SER A 140 -4.57 0.31 10.37
C SER A 140 -6.03 0.45 9.94
N ASP A 141 -6.30 1.30 8.94
CA ASP A 141 -7.67 1.56 8.47
C ASP A 141 -8.33 0.27 7.94
N PRO A 142 -9.45 -0.19 8.54
CA PRO A 142 -10.08 -1.45 8.16
C PRO A 142 -10.82 -1.38 6.81
N THR A 143 -11.19 -0.19 6.34
CA THR A 143 -11.85 -0.02 5.04
C THR A 143 -10.84 -0.22 3.91
N MET A 144 -9.67 0.40 4.02
CA MET A 144 -8.54 0.22 3.11
C MET A 144 -8.11 -1.26 3.06
N TRP A 145 -7.91 -1.91 4.20
CA TRP A 145 -7.45 -3.30 4.27
C TRP A 145 -8.48 -4.35 3.84
N ARG A 146 -9.77 -3.99 3.78
CA ARG A 146 -10.80 -4.83 3.15
C ARG A 146 -10.70 -4.78 1.63
N ASP A 147 -10.36 -3.61 1.08
CA ASP A 147 -10.33 -3.36 -0.37
C ASP A 147 -9.01 -3.81 -1.01
N VAL A 148 -7.94 -3.93 -0.22
CA VAL A 148 -6.63 -4.55 -0.58
C VAL A 148 -6.74 -6.07 -0.60
#